data_AF-A0A925EP27-F1
#
_entry.id   AF-A0A925EP27-F1
#
_cell.length_a   1.000
_cell.length_b   1.000
_cell.length_c   1.000
_cell.angle_alpha   90.00
_cell.angle_beta   90.00
_cell.angle_gamma   90.00
#
_symmetry.space_group_name_H-M   'P 1'
#
loop_
_entity.id
_entity.type
_entity.pdbx_description
1 polymer ?
#
loop_
_entity_poly.entity_id
_entity_poly.type
_entity_poly.pdbx_seq_one_letter_code
_entity_poly.pdbx_strand_id
1 'polypeptide(L)' 'MFQTLSFFGKQVEILYQAYRGKSGRICGVDGTGLWIIELDESDQYGRVLLALETQSFRLAASA' A
#
# COMPACT_ATOMS: atom_id res chain seq x y z
N MET A 1 8.17 -11.82 12.86
CA MET A 1 8.66 -10.46 12.52
C MET A 1 9.46 -10.39 11.21
N PHE A 2 10.07 -11.46 10.71
CA PHE A 2 10.87 -11.43 9.46
C PHE A 2 10.09 -11.44 8.13
N GLN A 3 8.80 -11.79 8.14
CA GLN A 3 8.01 -11.88 6.90
C GLN A 3 7.62 -10.51 6.34
N THR A 4 7.49 -9.47 7.17
CA THR A 4 7.06 -8.14 6.75
C THR A 4 8.04 -7.45 5.80
N LEU A 5 9.35 -7.66 6.00
CA LEU A 5 10.40 -7.13 5.13
C LEU A 5 10.30 -7.66 3.68
N SER A 6 9.76 -8.86 3.49
CA SER A 6 9.62 -9.48 2.16
C SER A 6 8.58 -8.79 1.26
N PHE A 7 7.75 -7.91 1.83
CA PHE A 7 6.70 -7.20 1.11
C PHE A 7 7.06 -5.75 0.80
N PHE A 8 8.12 -5.20 1.41
CA PHE A 8 8.57 -3.84 1.11
C PHE A 8 8.92 -3.71 -0.37
N GLY A 9 8.45 -2.64 -1.00
CA GLY A 9 8.66 -2.38 -2.42
C GLY A 9 7.74 -3.15 -3.37
N LYS A 10 6.88 -4.07 -2.89
CA LYS A 10 5.92 -4.77 -3.75
C LYS A 10 4.77 -3.87 -4.18
N GLN A 11 4.35 -4.03 -5.44
CA GLN A 11 3.14 -3.39 -5.93
C GLN A 11 1.88 -4.04 -5.37
N VAL A 12 0.91 -3.18 -5.12
CA VAL A 12 -0.41 -3.53 -4.62
C VAL A 12 -1.49 -2.81 -5.42
N GLU A 13 -2.67 -3.39 -5.42
CA GLU A 13 -3.92 -2.74 -5.79
C GLU A 13 -4.74 -2.50 -4.53
N ILE A 14 -5.23 -1.28 -4.37
CA ILE A 14 -6.04 -0.88 -3.22
C ILE A 14 -7.48 -1.37 -3.41
N LEU A 15 -8.07 -1.91 -2.34
CA LEU A 15 -9.46 -2.39 -2.31
C LEU A 15 -10.38 -1.46 -1.48
N TYR A 16 -9.80 -0.43 -0.87
CA TYR A 16 -10.43 0.43 0.12
C TYR A 16 -11.05 1.71 -0.45
N GLN A 17 -12.36 1.86 -0.26
CA GLN A 17 -13.18 3.06 -0.50
C GLN A 17 -12.79 3.86 -1.75
N ALA A 18 -12.51 5.15 -1.60
CA ALA A 18 -12.25 6.12 -2.68
C ALA A 18 -10.97 5.80 -3.49
N TYR A 19 -10.09 4.97 -2.95
CA TYR A 19 -8.85 4.56 -3.59
C TYR A 19 -8.95 3.18 -4.25
N ARG A 20 -10.13 2.54 -4.23
CA ARG A 20 -10.31 1.21 -4.82
C ARG A 20 -9.90 1.18 -6.30
N GLY A 21 -9.09 0.19 -6.66
CA GLY A 21 -8.53 0.00 -8.00
C GLY A 21 -7.28 0.83 -8.29
N LYS A 22 -6.87 1.72 -7.36
CA LYS A 22 -5.60 2.44 -7.48
C LYS A 22 -4.42 1.53 -7.19
N SER A 23 -3.29 1.82 -7.82
CA SER A 23 -2.03 1.13 -7.60
C SER A 23 -1.13 1.92 -6.67
N GLY A 24 -0.30 1.19 -5.93
CA GLY A 24 0.71 1.78 -5.06
C GLY A 24 1.70 0.72 -4.59
N ARG A 25 2.65 1.17 -3.77
CA ARG A 25 3.76 0.35 -3.28
C ARG A 25 3.80 0.28 -1.78
N ILE A 26 4.09 -0.90 -1.24
CA ILE A 26 4.31 -1.06 0.20
C ILE A 26 5.61 -0.36 0.60
N CYS A 27 5.51 0.61 1.49
CA CYS A 27 6.62 1.40 2.04
C CYS A 27 6.91 1.07 3.51
N GLY A 28 6.15 0.18 4.13
CA GLY A 28 6.45 -0.28 5.48
C GLY A 28 5.22 -0.69 6.27
N VAL A 29 5.41 -0.86 7.56
CA VAL A 29 4.35 -1.09 8.55
C VAL A 29 4.62 -0.16 9.72
N ASP A 30 3.58 0.52 10.20
CA ASP A 30 3.71 1.44 11.34
C ASP A 30 3.75 0.70 12.69
N GLY A 31 3.87 1.47 13.78
CA GLY A 31 3.92 0.92 15.14
C GLY A 31 2.62 0.23 15.60
N THR A 32 1.53 0.37 14.85
CA THR A 32 0.22 -0.24 15.14
C THR A 32 -0.05 -1.49 14.30
N GLY A 33 0.79 -1.78 13.31
CA GLY A 33 0.65 -2.92 12.42
C GLY A 33 -0.09 -2.62 11.12
N LEU A 34 -0.38 -1.36 10.81
CA LEU A 34 -0.97 -0.97 9.52
C LEU A 34 0.11 -0.86 8.45
N TRP A 35 -0.21 -1.32 7.25
CA TRP A 35 0.67 -1.22 6.09
C TRP A 35 0.64 0.20 5.53
N ILE A 36 1.84 0.78 5.37
CA ILE A 36 2.00 2.08 4.74
C ILE A 36 2.18 1.85 3.23
N ILE A 37 1.28 2.40 2.43
CA ILE A 37 1.29 2.29 0.98
C ILE A 37 1.36 3.68 0.36
N GLU A 38 2.36 3.89 -0.50
CA GLU A 38 2.48 5.10 -1.32
C GLU A 38 1.78 4.85 -2.67
N LEU A 39 0.80 5.67 -3.02
CA LEU A 39 0.12 5.55 -4.31
C LEU A 39 1.04 5.98 -5.45
N ASP A 40 0.89 5.35 -6.61
CA ASP A 40 1.64 5.73 -7.82
C ASP A 40 1.22 7.12 -8.33
N GLU A 41 -0.05 7.50 -8.06
CA GLU A 41 -0.61 8.81 -8.37
C GLU A 41 -0.44 9.78 -7.18
N SER A 42 -0.18 11.05 -7.50
CA SER A 42 -0.17 12.16 -6.53
C SER A 42 -1.46 12.97 -6.63
N ASP A 43 -1.82 13.67 -5.56
CA ASP A 43 -2.91 14.66 -5.57
C ASP A 43 -2.35 16.10 -5.64
N GLN A 44 -3.23 17.09 -5.49
CA GLN A 44 -2.84 18.51 -5.51
C GLN A 44 -1.89 18.92 -4.37
N TYR A 45 -1.74 18.08 -3.34
CA TYR A 45 -0.85 18.29 -2.20
C TYR A 45 0.42 17.42 -2.28
N GLY A 46 0.54 16.56 -3.29
CA GLY A 46 1.71 15.74 -3.57
C GLY A 46 1.47 14.24 -3.38
N ARG A 47 2.48 13.54 -2.86
CA ARG A 47 2.44 12.07 -2.70
C ARG A 47 1.38 11.67 -1.68
N VAL A 48 0.60 10.64 -2.02
CA VAL A 48 -0.44 10.11 -1.13
C VAL A 48 0.08 8.87 -0.42
N LEU A 49 0.03 8.90 0.91
CA LEU A 49 0.33 7.76 1.78
C LEU A 49 -0.94 7.27 2.46
N LEU A 50 -1.19 5.97 2.41
CA LEU A 50 -2.30 5.31 3.07
C LEU A 50 -1.77 4.36 4.15
N ALA A 51 -2.41 4.37 5.32
CA ALA A 51 -2.21 3.35 6.36
C ALA A 51 -3.39 2.38 6.31
N LEU A 52 -3.14 1.12 5.91
CA LEU A 52 -4.19 0.17 5.56
C LEU A 52 -4.00 -1.17 6.26
N GLU A 53 -5.12 -1.79 6.63
CA GLU A 53 -5.14 -3.20 7.05
C GLU A 53 -4.83 -4.12 5.87
N THR A 54 -4.31 -5.32 6.14
CA THR A 54 -3.95 -6.32 5.12
C THR A 54 -5.12 -6.65 4.17
N GLN A 55 -6.37 -6.58 4.63
CA GLN A 55 -7.56 -6.87 3.81
C GLN A 55 -7.95 -5.73 2.85
N SER A 56 -7.33 -4.55 2.99
CA SER A 56 -7.65 -3.34 2.23
C SER A 56 -6.84 -3.18 0.95
N PHE A 57 -5.97 -4.14 0.63
CA PHE A 57 -5.20 -4.18 -0.61
C PHE A 57 -4.87 -5.63 -0.98
N ARG A 58 -4.43 -5.85 -2.21
CA ARG A 58 -3.87 -7.13 -2.66
C ARG A 58 -2.55 -6.90 -3.37
N LEU A 59 -1.63 -7.86 -3.32
CA LEU A 59 -0.43 -7.81 -4.16
C LEU A 59 -0.86 -7.80 -5.63
N ALA A 60 -0.28 -6.89 -6.41
CA ALA A 60 -0.43 -6.92 -7.86
C ALA A 60 0.26 -8.18 -8.39
N ALA A 61 -0.35 -8.85 -9.37
CA ALA A 61 0.30 -9.96 -10.04
C ALA A 61 1.55 -9.45 -10.75
N SER A 62 2.69 -10.10 -10.52
CA SER A 62 3.89 -9.85 -11.31
C SER A 62 3.58 -10.23 -12.76
N ALA A 63 3.58 -9.24 -13.66
CA ALA A 63 3.55 -9.47 -15.11
C ALA A 63 4.87 -10.10 -15.57
#